data_AF-A0A524MNK3-F1
#
_entry.id   AF-A0A524MNK3-F1
#
_cell.length_a   1.000
_cell.length_b   1.000
_cell.length_c   1.000
_cell.angle_alpha   90.00
_cell.angle_beta   90.00
_cell.angle_gamma   90.00
#
_symmetry.space_group_name_H-M   'P 1'
#
loop_
_entity.id
_entity.type
_entity.pdbx_description
1 polymer ?
#
loop_
_entity_poly.entity_id
_entity_poly.type
_entity_poly.pdbx_seq_one_letter_code
_entity_poly.pdbx_strand_id
1 'polypeptide(L)' 'MQKTVNISVRNKNSRYVALDLRKQNEVIAEGRTAASVADKARKTGRQFSMMFVPKRGKTYVF' A
#
# COMPACT_ATOMS: atom_id res chain seq x y z
N MET A 1 -10.92 -17.85 -11.24
CA MET A 1 -11.64 -16.71 -10.62
C MET A 1 -10.78 -16.14 -9.50
N GLN A 2 -10.19 -14.95 -9.68
CA GLN A 2 -9.49 -14.26 -8.59
C GLN A 2 -10.52 -13.80 -7.56
N LYS A 3 -10.44 -14.31 -6.33
CA LYS A 3 -11.29 -13.87 -5.22
C LYS A 3 -10.74 -12.56 -4.68
N THR A 4 -11.36 -11.45 -5.02
CA THR A 4 -11.02 -10.14 -4.45
C THR A 4 -11.68 -10.02 -3.08
N VAL A 5 -10.87 -9.94 -2.02
CA VAL A 5 -11.35 -9.67 -0.66
C VAL A 5 -11.32 -8.17 -0.41
N ASN A 6 -12.50 -7.55 -0.28
CA ASN A 6 -12.62 -6.13 0.04
C ASN A 6 -12.51 -5.90 1.55
N ILE A 7 -11.32 -5.55 2.03
CA ILE A 7 -11.09 -5.24 3.45
C ILE A 7 -11.34 -3.75 3.68
N SER A 8 -12.47 -3.40 4.31
CA SER A 8 -12.79 -2.03 4.72
C SER A 8 -12.18 -1.73 6.09
N VAL A 9 -10.89 -1.40 6.13
CA VAL A 9 -10.22 -1.04 7.40
C VAL A 9 -10.53 0.41 7.76
N ARG A 10 -11.57 0.63 8.58
CA ARG A 10 -11.88 1.94 9.17
C ARG A 10 -10.97 2.21 10.39
N ASN A 11 -9.67 2.34 10.16
CA ASN A 11 -8.74 2.80 11.19
C ASN A 11 -7.99 4.04 10.69
N LYS A 12 -8.11 5.16 11.42
CA LYS A 12 -7.55 6.47 11.04
C LYS A 12 -6.04 6.47 10.78
N ASN A 13 -5.33 5.44 11.26
CA ASN A 13 -3.87 5.33 11.18
C ASN A 13 -3.36 4.23 10.23
N SER A 14 -4.24 3.49 9.55
CA SER A 14 -3.81 2.57 8.49
C SER A 14 -3.41 3.34 7.23
N ARG A 15 -2.46 2.83 6.46
CA ARG A 15 -2.00 3.46 5.22
C ARG A 15 -1.86 2.44 4.10
N TYR A 16 -1.97 2.92 2.87
CA TYR A 16 -1.52 2.22 1.68
C TYR A 16 -0.19 2.83 1.27
N VAL A 17 0.72 1.98 0.80
CA VAL A 17 2.02 2.39 0.28
C VAL A 17 2.25 1.74 -1.07
N ALA A 18 2.93 2.45 -1.97
CA ALA A 18 3.47 1.90 -3.20
C ALA A 18 4.99 1.78 -3.05
N LEU A 19 5.51 0.60 -3.35
CA LEU A 19 6.92 0.24 -3.30
C LEU A 19 7.46 0.13 -4.71
N ASP A 20 8.63 0.69 -4.96
CA ASP A 20 9.36 0.50 -6.21
C ASP A 20 9.77 -0.97 -6.36
N LEU A 21 9.40 -1.58 -7.51
CA LEU A 21 9.75 -2.97 -7.79
C LEU A 21 11.23 -3.16 -8.19
N ARG A 22 11.86 -2.13 -8.75
CA ARG A 22 13.28 -2.17 -9.13
C ARG A 22 14.19 -1.89 -7.95
N LYS A 23 13.72 -1.06 -7.02
CA LYS A 23 14.38 -0.75 -5.76
C LYS A 23 13.52 -1.25 -4.61
N GLN A 24 13.53 -2.57 -4.43
CA GLN A 24 12.85 -3.23 -3.32
C GLN A 24 13.24 -2.49 -2.02
N ASN A 25 12.25 -1.87 -1.37
CA ASN A 25 12.32 -1.03 -0.15
C ASN A 25 12.16 0.50 -0.33
N GLU A 26 12.10 1.03 -1.56
CA GLU A 26 11.80 2.46 -1.76
C GLU A 26 10.29 2.70 -1.80
N VAL A 27 9.76 3.45 -0.82
CA VAL A 27 8.36 3.92 -0.82
C VAL A 27 8.26 5.11 -1.75
N ILE A 28 7.52 4.96 -2.85
CA ILE A 28 7.35 6.01 -3.87
C ILE A 28 6.03 6.79 -3.70
N ALA A 29 5.07 6.23 -2.98
CA ALA A 29 3.82 6.92 -2.64
C ALA A 29 3.18 6.34 -1.38
N GLU A 30 2.54 7.20 -0.58
CA GLU A 30 1.71 6.79 0.56
C GLU A 30 0.38 7.58 0.62
N GLY A 31 -0.61 6.98 1.29
CA GLY A 31 -1.95 7.56 1.39
C GLY A 31 -2.92 6.72 2.21
N ARG A 32 -4.14 7.24 2.38
CA ARG A 32 -5.22 6.58 3.15
C ARG A 32 -6.08 5.65 2.32
N THR A 33 -6.04 5.76 0.99
CA THR A 33 -6.82 4.94 0.07
C THR A 33 -5.91 4.33 -0.98
N ALA A 34 -6.24 3.11 -1.41
CA ALA A 34 -5.54 2.41 -2.49
C ALA A 34 -5.50 3.24 -3.78
N ALA A 35 -6.63 3.85 -4.17
CA ALA A 35 -6.74 4.66 -5.38
C ALA A 35 -5.81 5.88 -5.36
N SER A 36 -5.80 6.65 -4.27
CA SER A 36 -4.92 7.82 -4.15
C SER A 36 -3.44 7.44 -4.26
N VAL A 37 -3.04 6.30 -3.70
CA VAL A 37 -1.67 5.81 -3.75
C VAL A 37 -1.31 5.31 -5.15
N ALA A 38 -2.21 4.59 -5.82
CA ALA A 38 -2.02 4.17 -7.20
C ALA A 38 -1.82 5.36 -8.14
N ASP A 39 -2.63 6.42 -8.00
CA ASP A 39 -2.51 7.61 -8.86
C ASP A 39 -1.22 8.38 -8.62
N LYS A 40 -0.79 8.51 -7.36
CA LYS A 40 0.51 9.10 -7.01
C LYS A 40 1.66 8.25 -7.57
N ALA A 41 1.59 6.93 -7.42
CA ALA A 41 2.63 6.02 -7.87
C ALA A 41 2.75 5.98 -9.40
N ARG A 42 1.63 5.99 -10.15
CA ARG A 42 1.64 6.06 -11.62
C ARG A 42 2.33 7.32 -12.16
N LYS A 43 2.16 8.46 -11.48
CA LYS A 43 2.83 9.72 -11.87
C LYS A 43 4.35 9.65 -11.80
N THR A 44 4.91 8.70 -11.04
CA THR A 44 6.36 8.50 -10.96
C THR A 44 6.95 7.79 -12.19
N GLY A 45 6.12 7.15 -13.02
CA GLY A 45 6.56 6.35 -14.17
C GLY A 45 7.29 5.05 -13.79
N ARG A 46 7.32 4.69 -12.50
CA ARG A 46 8.01 3.50 -11.99
C ARG A 46 7.07 2.31 -11.93
N GLN A 47 7.61 1.11 -12.07
CA GLN A 47 6.87 -0.11 -11.72
C GLN A 47 6.78 -0.24 -10.21
N PHE A 48 5.58 -0.49 -9.70
CA PHE A 48 5.34 -0.55 -8.26
C PHE A 48 4.41 -1.68 -7.86
N SER A 49 4.59 -2.13 -6.62
CA SER A 49 3.62 -2.98 -5.92
C SER A 49 2.96 -2.17 -4.81
N MET A 50 1.69 -2.45 -4.54
CA MET A 50 0.97 -1.79 -3.46
C MET A 50 0.87 -2.71 -2.25
N MET A 51 1.14 -2.15 -1.08
CA MET A 51 1.02 -2.83 0.20
C MET A 51 0.06 -2.05 1.11
N PHE A 52 -0.82 -2.79 1.77
CA PHE A 52 -1.60 -2.24 2.88
C PHE A 52 -0.80 -2.38 4.17
N VAL A 53 -0.64 -1.28 4.88
CA VAL A 53 0.05 -1.21 6.18
C VAL A 53 -1.00 -1.01 7.27
N PRO A 54 -1.50 -2.10 7.90
CA PRO A 54 -2.32 -2.00 9.09
C PRO A 54 -1.49 -1.40 10.22
N LYS A 55 -2.10 -0.53 11.04
CA LYS A 55 -1.44 0.12 12.19
C LYS A 55 -0.63 -0.90 13.02
N ARG A 56 0.62 -0.54 13.38
CA ARG A 56 1.38 -1.15 14.49
C ARG A 56 0.60 -1.00 15.79
N GLY A 57 -0.19 -2.02 16.11
CA GLY A 57 -0.71 -2.29 17.44
C GLY A 57 -0.33 -3.71 17.79
N LYS A 58 0.94 -3.90 18.17
CA LYS A 58 1.58 -5.14 18.63
C LYS A 58 1.68 -6.26 17.58
N THR A 59 2.90 -6.43 17.07
CA THR A 59 3.52 -7.69 16.61
C THR A 59 2.78 -8.52 15.55
N TYR A 60 3.42 -8.76 14.41
CA TYR A 60 3.09 -9.89 13.55
C TYR A 60 4.33 -10.76 13.39
N VAL A 61 4.20 -12.00 13.89
CA VAL A 61 5.11 -13.13 13.68
C VAL A 61 4.80 -13.69 12.29
N PHE A 62 5.86 -14.03 11.55
CA PHE A 62 5.80 -14.59 10.19
C PHE A 62 5.12 -15.95 10.14
#